data_AF-A0A848UCA8-F1
#
_entry.id   AF-A0A848UCA8-F1
#
_cell.length_a   1.000
_cell.length_b   1.000
_cell.length_c   1.000
_cell.angle_alpha   90.00
_cell.angle_beta   90.00
_cell.angle_gamma   90.00
#
_symmetry.space_group_name_H-M   'P 1'
#
loop_
_entity.id
_entity.type
_entity.pdbx_description
1 polymer ?
#
loop_
_entity_poly.entity_id
_entity_poly.type
_entity_poly.pdbx_seq_one_letter_code
_entity_poly.pdbx_strand_id
1 'polypeptide(L)'
;MTAPSGFTPLTPARVADTRDGTGGVARRKLRAGERIRVPVRGIGGVAQTASAVVANVTVVEASTQMYFTVYPGSTARPVTSNLNAGPGRPVPNLVVMAIGDDGCIDVFNSHGESHCLVDVFGYFVEGNGDRFVPVNPSRLFDTRNGTGVRRGKLDDRQALEVQVAGRSGVPGSGASAVVMNVTVTEPEGPGYLSVAPAGGSAPDTSNINFFPGDTVPNLVICKLGTGGKVTIDGVGRNKHALADVFGYFTSNGDRLRATPPRRILDTREGLGADRRQVGPGHEVQLAVGGSGAVPSDATAVVLNVTATLVSRHSYVSVWPAGEADPGTSNLNLAPGQTIANLVICRLGDGGALTLANPLANCDLIADVLGYFVE
;
A
#
# COMPACT_ATOMS: atom_id res chain seq x y z
N MET A 1 -12.72 13.63 -8.69
CA MET A 1 -11.25 13.67 -8.77
C MET A 1 -10.80 14.91 -8.02
N THR A 2 -9.69 14.87 -7.29
CA THR A 2 -9.14 16.06 -6.63
C THR A 2 -8.39 16.95 -7.61
N ALA A 3 -8.13 18.20 -7.22
CA ALA A 3 -7.08 19.01 -7.82
C ALA A 3 -5.69 18.39 -7.54
N PRO A 4 -4.63 18.84 -8.24
CA PRO A 4 -3.27 18.40 -7.98
C PRO A 4 -2.83 18.75 -6.56
N SER A 5 -2.46 17.74 -5.79
CA SER A 5 -2.09 17.88 -4.38
C SER A 5 -0.70 17.34 -4.10
N GLY A 6 0.09 18.05 -3.29
CA GLY A 6 1.37 17.57 -2.79
C GLY A 6 1.21 16.93 -1.40
N PHE A 7 2.19 16.11 -1.03
CA PHE A 7 2.21 15.25 0.13
C PHE A 7 2.87 15.92 1.34
N THR A 8 2.29 15.71 2.52
CA THR A 8 2.90 16.03 3.80
C THR A 8 3.06 14.73 4.58
N PRO A 9 4.30 14.24 4.78
CA PRO A 9 4.55 13.02 5.51
C PRO A 9 4.39 13.22 7.03
N LEU A 10 3.85 12.22 7.72
CA LEU A 10 3.60 12.24 9.16
C LEU A 10 4.45 11.20 9.89
N THR A 11 4.61 11.41 11.21
CA THR A 11 4.85 10.28 12.11
C THR A 11 3.53 9.49 12.22
N PRO A 12 3.54 8.16 12.10
CA PRO A 12 2.31 7.37 12.09
C PRO A 12 1.43 7.60 13.32
N ALA A 13 0.11 7.70 13.13
CA ALA A 13 -0.84 7.91 14.22
C ALA A 13 -2.14 7.13 14.00
N ARG A 14 -2.69 6.51 15.05
CA ARG A 14 -3.99 5.86 15.01
C ARG A 14 -5.11 6.88 15.07
N VAL A 15 -6.03 6.82 14.11
CA VAL A 15 -7.19 7.73 14.03
C VAL A 15 -8.53 7.02 14.25
N ALA A 16 -8.58 5.70 14.09
CA ALA A 16 -9.74 4.90 14.47
C ALA A 16 -9.35 3.50 14.91
N ASP A 17 -10.06 2.97 15.92
CA ASP A 17 -9.93 1.58 16.35
C ASP A 17 -11.23 1.09 17.00
N THR A 18 -11.88 0.11 16.37
CA THR A 18 -13.16 -0.39 16.87
C THR A 18 -13.03 -1.34 18.06
N ARG A 19 -11.80 -1.69 18.50
CA ARG A 19 -11.56 -2.55 19.69
C ARG A 19 -11.70 -1.76 20.99
N ASP A 20 -11.31 -0.50 20.97
CA ASP A 20 -11.29 0.38 22.15
C ASP A 20 -12.15 1.65 21.99
N GLY A 21 -12.56 2.01 20.76
CA GLY A 21 -13.37 3.19 20.46
C GLY A 21 -12.54 4.43 20.12
N THR A 22 -11.23 4.30 19.90
CA THR A 22 -10.37 5.39 19.42
C THR A 22 -10.97 6.06 18.19
N GLY A 23 -10.93 7.40 18.14
CA GLY A 23 -11.52 8.17 17.04
C GLY A 23 -13.04 8.36 17.12
N GLY A 24 -13.66 7.97 18.24
CA GLY A 24 -15.12 8.10 18.43
C GLY A 24 -15.94 7.06 17.67
N VAL A 25 -15.28 6.01 17.15
CA VAL A 25 -15.98 4.87 16.55
C VAL A 25 -16.60 3.98 17.64
N ALA A 26 -17.64 3.24 17.29
CA ALA A 26 -18.24 2.31 18.24
C ALA A 26 -17.25 1.21 18.64
N ARG A 27 -17.12 0.97 19.96
CA ARG A 27 -16.29 -0.10 20.53
C ARG A 27 -16.94 -1.48 20.35
N ARG A 28 -16.99 -1.96 19.10
CA ARG A 28 -17.53 -3.26 18.71
C ARG A 28 -17.02 -3.68 17.34
N LYS A 29 -17.20 -4.95 17.00
CA LYS A 29 -17.00 -5.42 15.64
C LYS A 29 -17.96 -4.74 14.67
N LEU A 30 -17.45 -4.38 13.50
CA LEU A 30 -18.21 -3.90 12.36
C LEU A 30 -18.87 -5.10 11.66
N ARG A 31 -20.19 -5.06 11.49
CA ARG A 31 -20.97 -6.16 10.93
C ARG A 31 -21.09 -6.09 9.41
N ALA A 32 -21.56 -7.18 8.82
CA ALA A 32 -21.87 -7.27 7.41
C ALA A 32 -22.81 -6.15 6.99
N GLY A 33 -22.49 -5.45 5.90
CA GLY A 33 -23.31 -4.35 5.41
C GLY A 33 -23.09 -3.02 6.12
N GLU A 34 -22.36 -3.00 7.25
CA GLU A 34 -22.08 -1.76 7.97
C GLU A 34 -20.83 -1.05 7.43
N ARG A 35 -20.73 0.24 7.77
CA ARG A 35 -19.53 1.04 7.59
C ARG A 35 -19.16 1.76 8.88
N ILE A 36 -17.87 1.96 9.11
CA ILE A 36 -17.41 3.02 10.03
C ILE A 36 -17.13 4.28 9.22
N ARG A 37 -17.51 5.43 9.79
CA ARG A 37 -17.11 6.75 9.30
C ARG A 37 -15.94 7.21 10.15
N VAL A 38 -14.81 7.50 9.52
CA VAL A 38 -13.54 7.84 10.18
C VAL A 38 -13.21 9.29 9.87
N PRO A 39 -13.34 10.21 10.84
CA PRO A 39 -12.86 11.57 10.67
C PRO A 39 -11.34 11.54 10.55
N VAL A 40 -10.79 12.21 9.54
CA VAL A 40 -9.34 12.27 9.31
C VAL A 40 -8.81 13.69 9.35
N ARG A 41 -9.53 14.69 8.83
CA ARG A 41 -9.11 16.10 8.92
C ARG A 41 -9.00 16.56 10.38
N GLY A 42 -7.84 17.10 10.74
CA GLY A 42 -7.55 17.57 12.09
C GLY A 42 -7.20 16.48 13.10
N ILE A 43 -7.15 15.22 12.70
CA ILE A 43 -6.84 14.09 13.59
C ILE A 43 -5.51 13.46 13.17
N GLY A 44 -4.70 13.03 14.15
CA GLY A 44 -3.43 12.33 13.88
C GLY A 44 -2.40 13.16 13.10
N GLY A 45 -2.49 14.49 13.13
CA GLY A 45 -1.61 15.40 12.40
C GLY A 45 -2.04 15.74 10.97
N VAL A 46 -3.15 15.17 10.48
CA VAL A 46 -3.70 15.48 9.16
C VAL A 46 -4.30 16.90 9.17
N ALA A 47 -3.95 17.74 8.20
CA ALA A 47 -4.43 19.11 8.12
C ALA A 47 -5.95 19.19 7.86
N GLN A 48 -6.58 20.27 8.31
CA GLN A 48 -7.97 20.58 7.98
C GLN A 48 -8.19 20.83 6.48
N THR A 49 -7.14 21.22 5.75
CA THR A 49 -7.16 21.44 4.30
C THR A 49 -6.79 20.20 3.49
N ALA A 50 -6.63 19.04 4.14
CA ALA A 50 -6.24 17.82 3.43
C ALA A 50 -7.31 17.41 2.39
N SER A 51 -6.84 17.09 1.19
CA SER A 51 -7.63 16.63 0.05
C SER A 51 -7.65 15.10 -0.09
N ALA A 52 -6.58 14.43 0.34
CA ALA A 52 -6.46 12.98 0.41
C ALA A 52 -5.63 12.56 1.63
N VAL A 53 -5.80 11.32 2.08
CA VAL A 53 -5.04 10.72 3.20
C VAL A 53 -4.30 9.48 2.73
N VAL A 54 -3.12 9.26 3.31
CA VAL A 54 -2.40 7.99 3.25
C VAL A 54 -2.61 7.28 4.57
N ALA A 55 -3.32 6.15 4.55
CA ALA A 55 -3.65 5.40 5.75
C ALA A 55 -3.43 3.90 5.55
N ASN A 56 -3.08 3.19 6.61
CA ASN A 56 -3.17 1.73 6.63
C ASN A 56 -4.52 1.36 7.25
N VAL A 57 -5.31 0.55 6.55
CA VAL A 57 -6.53 -0.03 7.10
C VAL A 57 -6.23 -1.46 7.50
N THR A 58 -6.38 -1.77 8.78
CA THR A 58 -6.10 -3.10 9.32
C THR A 58 -7.38 -3.75 9.83
N VAL A 59 -7.68 -4.93 9.31
CA VAL A 59 -8.81 -5.76 9.75
C VAL A 59 -8.30 -6.86 10.66
N VAL A 60 -8.92 -7.03 11.82
CA VAL A 60 -8.56 -8.06 12.80
C VAL A 60 -9.80 -8.81 13.28
N GLU A 61 -9.59 -10.06 13.69
CA GLU A 61 -10.66 -10.94 14.19
C GLU A 61 -11.86 -11.09 13.24
N ALA A 62 -11.58 -11.19 11.94
CA ALA A 62 -12.58 -11.52 10.93
C ALA A 62 -13.25 -12.86 11.22
N SER A 63 -14.58 -12.89 11.22
CA SER A 63 -15.34 -14.12 11.48
C SER A 63 -15.52 -15.02 10.25
N THR A 64 -15.33 -14.48 9.05
CA THR A 64 -15.42 -15.20 7.77
C THR A 64 -14.59 -14.50 6.70
N GLN A 65 -14.50 -15.10 5.51
CA GLN A 65 -13.93 -14.42 4.35
C GLN A 65 -14.77 -13.21 3.97
N MET A 66 -14.11 -12.07 3.82
CA MET A 66 -14.76 -10.78 3.62
C MET A 66 -13.85 -9.82 2.86
N TYR A 67 -14.41 -8.69 2.46
CA TYR A 67 -13.64 -7.60 1.87
C TYR A 67 -14.11 -6.26 2.42
N PHE A 68 -13.22 -5.29 2.33
CA PHE A 68 -13.45 -3.92 2.76
C PHE A 68 -13.31 -2.97 1.60
N THR A 69 -14.17 -1.96 1.57
CA THR A 69 -14.11 -0.85 0.62
C THR A 69 -13.88 0.43 1.42
N VAL A 70 -12.81 1.13 1.09
CA VAL A 70 -12.48 2.46 1.62
C VAL A 70 -12.84 3.49 0.55
N TYR A 71 -13.54 4.55 0.93
CA TYR A 71 -14.00 5.58 0.00
C TYR A 71 -14.20 6.92 0.68
N PRO A 72 -14.29 8.04 -0.06
CA PRO A 72 -14.46 9.36 0.54
C PRO A 72 -15.78 9.45 1.31
N GLY A 73 -15.75 10.11 2.47
CA GLY A 73 -16.93 10.33 3.28
C GLY A 73 -18.06 11.01 2.51
N SER A 74 -19.30 10.59 2.78
CA SER A 74 -20.51 11.17 2.18
C SER A 74 -20.58 11.07 0.65
N THR A 75 -19.88 10.08 0.08
CA THR A 75 -20.00 9.69 -1.33
C THR A 75 -20.66 8.31 -1.48
N ALA A 76 -21.09 7.98 -2.71
CA ALA A 76 -21.59 6.65 -3.01
C ALA A 76 -20.45 5.62 -2.91
N ARG A 77 -20.73 4.50 -2.24
CA ARG A 77 -19.76 3.41 -2.10
C ARG A 77 -19.43 2.81 -3.47
N PRO A 78 -18.14 2.72 -3.86
CA PRO A 78 -17.70 2.00 -5.05
C PRO A 78 -17.97 0.48 -4.95
N VAL A 79 -17.90 -0.22 -6.08
CA VAL A 79 -17.99 -1.69 -6.16
C VAL A 79 -16.62 -2.39 -6.08
N THR A 80 -15.56 -1.62 -5.78
CA THR A 80 -14.19 -2.10 -5.62
C THR A 80 -13.91 -2.53 -4.19
N SER A 81 -12.83 -3.29 -3.97
CA SER A 81 -12.34 -3.66 -2.64
C SER A 81 -10.91 -3.16 -2.47
N ASN A 82 -10.57 -2.66 -1.28
CA ASN A 82 -9.20 -2.31 -0.92
C ASN A 82 -8.47 -3.46 -0.24
N LEU A 83 -9.11 -4.18 0.68
CA LEU A 83 -8.48 -5.33 1.35
C LEU A 83 -9.43 -6.51 1.49
N ASN A 84 -8.85 -7.70 1.51
CA ASN A 84 -9.54 -8.98 1.62
C ASN A 84 -9.04 -9.68 2.89
N ALA A 85 -9.96 -10.04 3.78
CA ALA A 85 -9.62 -10.61 5.08
C ALA A 85 -10.37 -11.93 5.29
N GLY A 86 -9.82 -12.76 6.18
CA GLY A 86 -10.44 -14.02 6.60
C GLY A 86 -10.04 -14.38 8.03
N PRO A 87 -10.62 -15.45 8.60
CA PRO A 87 -10.36 -15.82 9.98
C PRO A 87 -8.90 -16.10 10.30
N GLY A 88 -8.52 -15.79 11.53
CA GLY A 88 -7.23 -16.20 12.11
C GLY A 88 -6.04 -15.30 11.81
N ARG A 89 -6.17 -14.23 11.00
CA ARG A 89 -5.05 -13.34 10.67
C ARG A 89 -5.45 -11.86 10.57
N PRO A 90 -4.73 -10.93 11.24
CA PRO A 90 -4.77 -9.52 10.90
C PRO A 90 -4.33 -9.27 9.46
N VAL A 91 -5.06 -8.45 8.71
CA VAL A 91 -4.71 -8.07 7.33
C VAL A 91 -4.67 -6.54 7.21
N PRO A 92 -3.48 -5.94 7.01
CA PRO A 92 -3.33 -4.55 6.64
C PRO A 92 -3.34 -4.36 5.12
N ASN A 93 -3.77 -3.19 4.65
CA ASN A 93 -3.40 -2.67 3.33
C ASN A 93 -3.31 -1.14 3.38
N LEU A 94 -2.25 -0.58 2.79
CA LEU A 94 -2.14 0.86 2.63
C LEU A 94 -3.21 1.35 1.63
N VAL A 95 -3.78 2.53 1.88
CA VAL A 95 -4.73 3.19 1.01
C VAL A 95 -4.33 4.65 0.83
N VAL A 96 -4.41 5.12 -0.41
CA VAL A 96 -4.45 6.55 -0.74
C VAL A 96 -5.89 6.85 -1.12
N MET A 97 -6.54 7.74 -0.35
CA MET A 97 -7.97 7.98 -0.52
C MET A 97 -8.28 9.47 -0.43
N ALA A 98 -9.07 9.97 -1.38
CA ALA A 98 -9.63 11.32 -1.28
C ALA A 98 -10.50 11.44 -0.01
N ILE A 99 -10.45 12.60 0.64
CA ILE A 99 -11.24 12.87 1.83
C ILE A 99 -12.56 13.50 1.38
N GLY A 100 -13.67 13.04 1.97
CA GLY A 100 -15.00 13.62 1.71
C GLY A 100 -15.08 15.08 2.16
N ASP A 101 -16.07 15.82 1.66
CA ASP A 101 -16.30 17.21 2.08
C ASP A 101 -16.58 17.32 3.58
N ASP A 102 -17.10 16.24 4.18
CA ASP A 102 -17.29 16.07 5.63
C ASP A 102 -15.99 15.78 6.41
N GLY A 103 -14.84 15.80 5.75
CA GLY A 103 -13.52 15.56 6.35
C GLY A 103 -13.26 14.12 6.76
N CYS A 104 -14.07 13.18 6.26
CA CYS A 104 -14.02 11.77 6.63
C CYS A 104 -13.60 10.88 5.44
N ILE A 105 -13.18 9.67 5.79
CA ILE A 105 -13.26 8.50 4.91
C ILE A 105 -14.26 7.51 5.50
N ASP A 106 -14.90 6.73 4.64
CA ASP A 106 -15.79 5.64 5.05
C ASP A 106 -15.10 4.29 4.78
N VAL A 107 -15.23 3.35 5.72
CA VAL A 107 -14.71 1.99 5.61
C VAL A 107 -15.87 1.01 5.75
N PHE A 108 -16.25 0.38 4.65
CA PHE A 108 -17.37 -0.56 4.55
C PHE A 108 -16.92 -2.01 4.73
N ASN A 109 -17.72 -2.83 5.42
CA ASN A 109 -17.54 -4.27 5.55
C ASN A 109 -18.60 -5.06 4.75
N SER A 110 -18.16 -5.98 3.88
CA SER A 110 -19.07 -6.79 3.05
C SER A 110 -19.80 -7.93 3.75
N HIS A 111 -19.14 -8.69 4.62
CA HIS A 111 -19.67 -9.94 5.20
C HIS A 111 -19.22 -10.11 6.66
N GLY A 112 -19.77 -11.08 7.39
CA GLY A 112 -19.32 -11.42 8.75
C GLY A 112 -19.20 -10.24 9.73
N GLU A 113 -18.29 -10.36 10.68
CA GLU A 113 -17.96 -9.34 11.67
C GLU A 113 -16.44 -9.27 11.86
N SER A 114 -15.90 -8.09 12.11
CA SER A 114 -14.47 -7.92 12.43
C SER A 114 -14.21 -6.59 13.14
N HIS A 115 -13.03 -6.44 13.73
CA HIS A 115 -12.54 -5.13 14.13
C HIS A 115 -11.77 -4.47 12.98
N CYS A 116 -11.79 -3.13 12.97
CA CYS A 116 -11.13 -2.32 11.96
C CYS A 116 -10.34 -1.20 12.65
N LEU A 117 -9.11 -1.02 12.20
CA LEU A 117 -8.20 0.04 12.65
C LEU A 117 -7.79 0.88 11.45
N VAL A 118 -7.58 2.17 11.69
CA VAL A 118 -7.07 3.11 10.69
C VAL A 118 -5.92 3.90 11.29
N ASP A 119 -4.74 3.75 10.71
CA ASP A 119 -3.52 4.47 11.07
C ASP A 119 -3.10 5.38 9.90
N VAL A 120 -2.81 6.67 10.14
CA VAL A 120 -2.42 7.64 9.11
C VAL A 120 -0.90 7.83 9.06
N PHE A 121 -0.35 7.94 7.85
CA PHE A 121 1.09 8.06 7.57
C PHE A 121 1.45 9.36 6.85
N GLY A 122 0.44 10.08 6.38
CA GLY A 122 0.59 11.36 5.69
C GLY A 122 -0.72 11.78 5.03
N TYR A 123 -0.70 12.95 4.41
CA TYR A 123 -1.88 13.50 3.72
C TYR A 123 -1.45 14.36 2.54
N PHE A 124 -2.39 14.64 1.64
CA PHE A 124 -2.17 15.49 0.47
C PHE A 124 -2.94 16.80 0.60
N VAL A 125 -2.34 17.92 0.21
CA VAL A 125 -2.96 19.26 0.21
C VAL A 125 -2.91 19.83 -1.20
N GLU A 126 -4.02 20.41 -1.64
CA GLU A 126 -4.11 21.05 -2.96
C GLU A 126 -3.07 22.18 -3.08
N GLY A 127 -2.30 22.16 -4.18
CA GLY A 127 -1.30 23.19 -4.49
C GLY A 127 -0.08 23.26 -3.56
N ASN A 128 -0.05 22.51 -2.45
CA ASN A 128 0.99 22.58 -1.42
C ASN A 128 1.55 21.18 -1.09
N GLY A 129 2.64 21.11 -0.32
CA GLY A 129 3.31 19.86 0.05
C GLY A 129 4.34 19.38 -0.98
N ASP A 130 5.02 18.29 -0.63
CA ASP A 130 6.05 17.65 -1.44
C ASP A 130 5.45 16.93 -2.65
N ARG A 131 6.24 16.78 -3.70
CA ARG A 131 5.85 16.17 -4.96
C ARG A 131 6.55 14.82 -5.12
N PHE A 132 5.90 13.93 -5.85
CA PHE A 132 6.36 12.57 -6.07
C PHE A 132 7.33 12.50 -7.25
N VAL A 133 8.44 11.80 -7.06
CA VAL A 133 9.35 11.42 -8.13
C VAL A 133 9.29 9.90 -8.24
N PRO A 134 8.64 9.35 -9.28
CA PRO A 134 8.63 7.91 -9.51
C PRO A 134 10.02 7.42 -9.96
N VAL A 135 10.39 6.20 -9.57
CA VAL A 135 11.62 5.55 -10.03
C VAL A 135 11.32 4.15 -10.58
N ASN A 136 12.25 3.57 -11.32
CA ASN A 136 12.16 2.15 -11.66
C ASN A 136 12.30 1.31 -10.38
N PRO A 137 11.44 0.30 -10.16
CA PRO A 137 11.48 -0.49 -8.94
C PRO A 137 12.87 -1.10 -8.70
N SER A 138 13.38 -1.00 -7.48
CA SER A 138 14.70 -1.57 -7.16
C SER A 138 14.85 -1.91 -5.68
N ARG A 139 15.60 -2.97 -5.40
CA ARG A 139 15.90 -3.45 -4.04
C ARG A 139 16.66 -2.39 -3.24
N LEU A 140 16.10 -1.98 -2.10
CA LEU A 140 16.78 -1.13 -1.12
C LEU A 140 17.64 -1.96 -0.17
N PHE A 141 17.02 -2.97 0.42
CA PHE A 141 17.70 -3.85 1.37
C PHE A 141 17.12 -5.25 1.37
N ASP A 142 17.93 -6.22 1.78
CA ASP A 142 17.53 -7.61 1.96
C ASP A 142 18.36 -8.27 3.06
N THR A 143 17.70 -8.61 4.15
CA THR A 143 18.35 -9.26 5.31
C THR A 143 18.80 -10.69 5.03
N ARG A 144 18.30 -11.37 3.98
CA ARG A 144 18.68 -12.75 3.64
C ARG A 144 20.10 -12.84 3.11
N ASN A 145 20.50 -11.84 2.33
CA ASN A 145 21.80 -11.79 1.64
C ASN A 145 22.71 -10.64 2.10
N GLY A 146 22.19 -9.67 2.87
CA GLY A 146 22.96 -8.53 3.37
C GLY A 146 23.03 -7.34 2.41
N THR A 147 22.12 -7.26 1.43
CA THR A 147 21.99 -6.07 0.58
C THR A 147 21.54 -4.89 1.44
N GLY A 148 22.27 -3.78 1.42
CA GLY A 148 21.92 -2.52 2.10
C GLY A 148 21.95 -2.55 3.64
N VAL A 149 21.97 -3.73 4.26
CA VAL A 149 21.93 -3.94 5.71
C VAL A 149 22.72 -5.18 6.12
N ARG A 150 22.87 -5.42 7.44
CA ARG A 150 23.48 -6.65 7.94
C ARG A 150 22.66 -7.88 7.54
N ARG A 151 23.34 -8.93 7.09
CA ARG A 151 22.74 -10.26 6.84
C ARG A 151 22.31 -10.93 8.15
N GLY A 152 21.11 -11.49 8.18
CA GLY A 152 20.56 -12.26 9.32
C GLY A 152 19.07 -11.96 9.57
N LYS A 153 18.38 -12.89 10.23
CA LYS A 153 17.00 -12.66 10.67
C LYS A 153 16.95 -11.59 11.77
N LEU A 154 15.85 -10.84 11.80
CA LEU A 154 15.50 -9.89 12.85
C LEU A 154 14.75 -10.62 13.98
N ASP A 155 15.20 -10.48 15.22
CA ASP A 155 14.51 -10.99 16.40
C ASP A 155 13.38 -10.02 16.87
N ASP A 156 12.72 -10.37 17.95
CA ASP A 156 11.70 -9.55 18.61
C ASP A 156 12.28 -8.20 19.05
N ARG A 157 11.64 -7.10 18.64
CA ARG A 157 12.04 -5.71 18.95
C ARG A 157 13.50 -5.41 18.61
N GLN A 158 13.99 -6.00 17.53
CA GLN A 158 15.31 -5.71 16.98
C GLN A 158 15.20 -4.67 15.87
N ALA A 159 15.29 -3.40 16.26
CA ALA A 159 15.28 -2.29 15.32
C ALA A 159 16.41 -2.37 14.29
N LEU A 160 16.06 -2.18 13.03
CA LEU A 160 16.94 -2.10 11.88
C LEU A 160 16.86 -0.70 11.25
N GLU A 161 17.93 0.08 11.38
CA GLU A 161 18.06 1.32 10.61
C GLU A 161 18.48 1.03 9.17
N VAL A 162 17.75 1.62 8.22
CA VAL A 162 18.00 1.47 6.78
C VAL A 162 18.30 2.84 6.17
N GLN A 163 19.46 2.95 5.51
CA GLN A 163 19.81 4.14 4.73
C GLN A 163 18.97 4.20 3.46
N VAL A 164 18.20 5.29 3.29
CA VAL A 164 17.36 5.51 2.10
C VAL A 164 17.97 6.57 1.20
N ALA A 165 18.33 7.73 1.75
CA ALA A 165 18.94 8.79 0.97
C ALA A 165 20.24 8.31 0.30
N GLY A 166 20.37 8.57 -1.01
CA GLY A 166 21.49 8.13 -1.84
C GLY A 166 21.45 6.66 -2.28
N ARG A 167 20.31 5.97 -2.13
CA ARG A 167 20.13 4.56 -2.49
C ARG A 167 18.91 4.37 -3.40
N SER A 168 18.97 3.38 -4.29
CA SER A 168 17.81 2.88 -5.05
C SER A 168 16.99 3.97 -5.74
N GLY A 169 17.68 4.94 -6.37
CA GLY A 169 17.07 6.08 -7.07
C GLY A 169 16.75 7.29 -6.20
N VAL A 170 16.83 7.20 -4.87
CA VAL A 170 16.56 8.32 -3.96
C VAL A 170 17.81 9.22 -3.85
N PRO A 171 17.68 10.56 -3.96
CA PRO A 171 18.80 11.48 -3.86
C PRO A 171 19.43 11.47 -2.46
N GLY A 172 20.70 11.87 -2.37
CA GLY A 172 21.44 11.96 -1.09
C GLY A 172 20.90 13.02 -0.13
N SER A 173 20.10 13.96 -0.63
CA SER A 173 19.47 15.05 0.14
C SER A 173 18.18 15.50 -0.51
N GLY A 174 17.30 16.15 0.26
CA GLY A 174 16.09 16.80 -0.25
C GLY A 174 14.87 15.88 -0.39
N ALA A 175 15.03 14.56 -0.29
CA ALA A 175 13.89 13.65 -0.15
C ALA A 175 13.29 13.75 1.26
N SER A 176 11.97 13.87 1.36
CA SER A 176 11.23 13.98 2.62
C SER A 176 10.55 12.67 3.03
N ALA A 177 10.21 11.82 2.06
CA ALA A 177 9.61 10.51 2.28
C ALA A 177 9.96 9.53 1.16
N VAL A 178 9.87 8.24 1.45
CA VAL A 178 10.09 7.14 0.49
C VAL A 178 8.82 6.32 0.31
N VAL A 179 8.57 5.88 -0.92
CA VAL A 179 7.56 4.88 -1.26
C VAL A 179 8.25 3.56 -1.51
N MET A 180 7.98 2.57 -0.67
CA MET A 180 8.59 1.24 -0.77
C MET A 180 7.62 0.13 -0.42
N ASN A 181 7.76 -1.02 -1.05
CA ASN A 181 7.04 -2.23 -0.66
C ASN A 181 7.91 -3.03 0.31
N VAL A 182 7.45 -3.23 1.54
CA VAL A 182 8.20 -3.95 2.57
C VAL A 182 7.62 -5.35 2.68
N THR A 183 8.48 -6.37 2.57
CA THR A 183 8.09 -7.77 2.65
C THR A 183 8.75 -8.45 3.84
N VAL A 184 7.95 -9.18 4.61
CA VAL A 184 8.43 -10.14 5.61
C VAL A 184 8.44 -11.52 4.99
N THR A 185 9.49 -12.30 5.23
CA THR A 185 9.58 -13.70 4.80
C THR A 185 10.25 -14.57 5.86
N GLU A 186 9.91 -15.86 5.85
CA GLU A 186 10.43 -16.87 6.79
C GLU A 186 10.34 -16.50 8.28
N PRO A 187 9.24 -15.88 8.77
CA PRO A 187 9.06 -15.67 10.20
C PRO A 187 8.85 -17.02 10.91
N GLU A 188 9.38 -17.15 12.13
CA GLU A 188 9.19 -18.35 12.97
C GLU A 188 8.06 -18.21 14.00
N GLY A 189 7.62 -16.97 14.25
CA GLY A 189 6.50 -16.65 15.15
C GLY A 189 5.54 -15.64 14.52
N PRO A 190 4.30 -15.54 15.04
CA PRO A 190 3.41 -14.45 14.67
C PRO A 190 3.96 -13.10 15.13
N GLY A 191 3.66 -12.06 14.39
CA GLY A 191 4.18 -10.73 14.70
C GLY A 191 3.80 -9.66 13.70
N TYR A 192 4.48 -8.54 13.80
CA TYR A 192 4.32 -7.42 12.88
C TYR A 192 5.62 -6.65 12.68
N LEU A 193 5.70 -5.92 11.59
CA LEU A 193 6.69 -4.87 11.36
C LEU A 193 6.01 -3.50 11.28
N SER A 194 6.69 -2.52 11.84
CA SER A 194 6.41 -1.10 11.78
C SER A 194 7.57 -0.40 11.11
N VAL A 195 7.27 0.61 10.31
CA VAL A 195 8.25 1.43 9.62
C VAL A 195 8.07 2.88 10.03
N ALA A 196 9.12 3.47 10.56
CA ALA A 196 9.09 4.82 11.12
C ALA A 196 10.31 5.65 10.71
N PRO A 197 10.26 6.98 10.86
CA PRO A 197 11.40 7.84 10.62
C PRO A 197 12.50 7.58 11.66
N ALA A 198 13.75 7.43 11.22
CA ALA A 198 14.87 7.21 12.13
C ALA A 198 15.08 8.39 13.09
N GLY A 199 15.44 8.08 14.34
CA GLY A 199 15.62 9.07 15.42
C GLY A 199 14.32 9.52 16.12
N GLY A 200 13.16 8.98 15.72
CA GLY A 200 11.89 9.16 16.43
C GLY A 200 11.62 8.05 17.47
N SER A 201 10.53 8.21 18.22
CA SER A 201 9.99 7.13 19.06
C SER A 201 9.35 6.04 18.21
N ALA A 202 9.40 4.79 18.69
CA ALA A 202 8.68 3.69 18.04
C ALA A 202 7.16 4.01 17.95
N PRO A 203 6.53 3.82 16.78
CA PRO A 203 5.10 4.08 16.63
C PRO A 203 4.27 2.93 17.23
N ASP A 204 3.03 3.21 17.63
CA ASP A 204 2.03 2.19 18.06
C ASP A 204 1.20 1.62 16.88
N THR A 205 1.74 1.75 15.66
CA THR A 205 1.10 1.32 14.41
C THR A 205 1.87 0.16 13.81
N SER A 206 1.20 -0.77 13.13
CA SER A 206 1.87 -1.79 12.30
C SER A 206 1.63 -1.55 10.81
N ASN A 207 2.63 -1.88 10.00
CA ASN A 207 2.56 -1.84 8.54
C ASN A 207 2.30 -3.24 7.97
N ILE A 208 3.00 -4.26 8.48
CA ILE A 208 2.93 -5.63 7.98
C ILE A 208 2.63 -6.55 9.16
N ASN A 209 1.63 -7.42 9.04
CA ASN A 209 1.33 -8.46 10.04
C ASN A 209 1.59 -9.82 9.41
N PHE A 210 2.21 -10.74 10.15
CA PHE A 210 2.66 -12.03 9.61
C PHE A 210 2.52 -13.16 10.62
N PHE A 211 2.46 -14.39 10.10
CA PHE A 211 2.42 -15.67 10.83
C PHE A 211 3.57 -16.58 10.37
N PRO A 212 3.89 -17.64 11.14
CA PRO A 212 4.98 -18.54 10.79
C PRO A 212 4.91 -19.05 9.35
N GLY A 213 6.04 -18.99 8.64
CA GLY A 213 6.15 -19.42 7.24
C GLY A 213 5.60 -18.46 6.19
N ASP A 214 5.04 -17.32 6.59
CA ASP A 214 4.50 -16.33 5.66
C ASP A 214 5.60 -15.70 4.79
N THR A 215 5.21 -15.32 3.58
CA THR A 215 5.89 -14.28 2.81
C THR A 215 4.83 -13.27 2.40
N VAL A 216 4.84 -12.08 3.02
CA VAL A 216 3.75 -11.10 2.91
C VAL A 216 4.29 -9.67 2.78
N PRO A 217 3.80 -8.89 1.81
CA PRO A 217 4.16 -7.50 1.65
C PRO A 217 3.05 -6.54 2.09
N ASN A 218 3.43 -5.27 2.32
CA ASN A 218 2.52 -4.12 2.25
C ASN A 218 3.30 -2.90 1.72
N LEU A 219 2.64 -2.06 0.93
CA LEU A 219 3.24 -0.79 0.53
C LEU A 219 3.35 0.13 1.75
N VAL A 220 4.45 0.86 1.83
CA VAL A 220 4.75 1.81 2.89
C VAL A 220 5.17 3.13 2.27
N ILE A 221 4.54 4.22 2.72
CA ILE A 221 5.04 5.58 2.51
C ILE A 221 5.54 6.07 3.86
N CYS A 222 6.86 6.29 3.99
CA CYS A 222 7.48 6.63 5.26
C CYS A 222 8.28 7.93 5.14
N LYS A 223 8.07 8.84 6.09
CA LYS A 223 8.91 10.04 6.27
C LYS A 223 10.35 9.63 6.51
N LEU A 224 11.30 10.30 5.87
CA LEU A 224 12.72 10.12 6.16
C LEU A 224 13.07 10.84 7.46
N GLY A 225 13.77 10.12 8.34
CA GLY A 225 14.26 10.64 9.62
C GLY A 225 15.70 11.13 9.54
N THR A 226 16.38 11.08 10.68
CA THR A 226 17.77 11.53 10.83
C THR A 226 18.69 10.87 9.81
N GLY A 227 19.46 11.67 9.07
CA GLY A 227 20.40 11.18 8.04
C GLY A 227 19.75 10.59 6.79
N GLY A 228 18.45 10.81 6.56
CA GLY A 228 17.76 10.25 5.40
C GLY A 228 17.47 8.74 5.54
N LYS A 229 17.25 8.29 6.77
CA LYS A 229 17.02 6.88 7.14
C LYS A 229 15.58 6.61 7.56
N VAL A 230 15.22 5.33 7.55
CA VAL A 230 14.03 4.80 8.22
C VAL A 230 14.44 3.73 9.23
N THR A 231 13.60 3.49 10.23
CA THR A 231 13.74 2.41 11.19
C THR A 231 12.63 1.38 10.94
N ILE A 232 13.03 0.12 10.84
CA ILE A 232 12.13 -1.03 10.77
C ILE A 232 12.26 -1.80 12.08
N ASP A 233 11.15 -1.96 12.79
CA ASP A 233 11.11 -2.68 14.06
C ASP A 233 9.77 -3.38 14.24
N GLY A 234 9.63 -4.27 15.21
CA GLY A 234 8.35 -4.86 15.56
C GLY A 234 8.45 -6.15 16.36
N VAL A 235 7.30 -6.76 16.59
CA VAL A 235 7.15 -7.97 17.40
C VAL A 235 7.29 -9.22 16.55
N GLY A 236 7.76 -10.31 17.14
CA GLY A 236 7.86 -11.64 16.52
C GLY A 236 9.31 -12.01 16.24
N ARG A 237 9.70 -13.22 16.65
CA ARG A 237 11.09 -13.69 16.56
C ARG A 237 11.44 -14.20 15.17
N ASN A 238 12.73 -14.11 14.85
CA ASN A 238 13.37 -14.73 13.69
C ASN A 238 12.58 -14.57 12.38
N LYS A 239 12.64 -13.38 11.78
CA LYS A 239 12.04 -13.05 10.50
C LYS A 239 13.02 -12.37 9.57
N HIS A 240 12.93 -12.62 8.27
CA HIS A 240 13.60 -11.80 7.27
C HIS A 240 12.72 -10.63 6.86
N ALA A 241 13.35 -9.51 6.56
CA ALA A 241 12.74 -8.36 5.92
C ALA A 241 13.54 -7.95 4.67
N LEU A 242 12.83 -7.42 3.69
CA LEU A 242 13.36 -6.80 2.47
C LEU A 242 12.43 -5.67 2.04
N ALA A 243 12.95 -4.70 1.28
CA ALA A 243 12.12 -3.68 0.67
C ALA A 243 12.62 -3.23 -0.69
N ASP A 244 11.66 -2.89 -1.56
CA ASP A 244 11.86 -2.38 -2.92
C ASP A 244 11.31 -0.95 -3.01
N VAL A 245 12.06 -0.01 -3.61
CA VAL A 245 11.69 1.42 -3.76
C VAL A 245 10.95 1.64 -5.08
N PHE A 246 9.85 2.39 -5.03
CA PHE A 246 9.03 2.76 -6.20
C PHE A 246 9.01 4.27 -6.47
N GLY A 247 9.50 5.07 -5.52
CA GLY A 247 9.68 6.51 -5.68
C GLY A 247 9.93 7.20 -4.34
N TYR A 248 10.03 8.52 -4.38
CA TYR A 248 10.23 9.35 -3.20
C TYR A 248 9.48 10.68 -3.33
N PHE A 249 9.30 11.37 -2.21
CA PHE A 249 8.74 12.72 -2.19
C PHE A 249 9.85 13.75 -1.94
N THR A 250 9.79 14.88 -2.63
CA THR A 250 10.72 16.03 -2.51
C THR A 250 10.03 17.32 -2.93
N SER A 251 10.71 18.47 -2.95
CA SER A 251 10.08 19.75 -3.35
C SER A 251 9.70 19.83 -4.85
N ASN A 252 10.22 18.93 -5.67
CA ASN A 252 10.04 18.85 -7.13
C ASN A 252 9.44 17.50 -7.55
N GLY A 253 8.84 17.45 -8.75
CA GLY A 253 8.17 16.26 -9.29
C GLY A 253 6.69 16.49 -9.49
N ASP A 254 5.92 15.41 -9.36
CA ASP A 254 4.51 15.34 -9.73
C ASP A 254 3.57 15.41 -8.53
N ARG A 255 2.33 15.83 -8.77
CA ARG A 255 1.28 15.96 -7.76
C ARG A 255 0.23 14.86 -7.93
N LEU A 256 -0.33 14.43 -6.80
CA LEU A 256 -1.40 13.45 -6.80
C LEU A 256 -2.71 14.09 -7.25
N ARG A 257 -3.43 13.42 -8.15
CA ARG A 257 -4.87 13.55 -8.32
C ARG A 257 -5.56 12.26 -7.88
N ALA A 258 -6.22 12.31 -6.72
CA ALA A 258 -6.99 11.17 -6.24
C ALA A 258 -8.33 11.06 -6.99
N THR A 259 -8.74 9.84 -7.31
CA THR A 259 -9.97 9.56 -8.04
C THR A 259 -10.89 8.66 -7.21
N PRO A 260 -12.21 8.71 -7.44
CA PRO A 260 -13.06 7.58 -7.04
C PRO A 260 -12.47 6.28 -7.62
N PRO A 261 -12.45 5.18 -6.83
CA PRO A 261 -11.94 3.90 -7.32
C PRO A 261 -12.59 3.47 -8.62
N ARG A 262 -11.78 3.16 -9.64
CA ARG A 262 -12.26 2.67 -10.94
C ARG A 262 -11.46 1.47 -11.41
N ARG A 263 -12.15 0.37 -11.71
CA ARG A 263 -11.52 -0.83 -12.28
C ARG A 263 -11.03 -0.58 -13.70
N ILE A 264 -9.77 -0.94 -13.95
CA ILE A 264 -9.17 -0.93 -15.30
C ILE A 264 -8.64 -2.30 -15.73
N LEU A 265 -8.50 -3.25 -14.80
CA LEU A 265 -8.11 -4.62 -15.09
C LEU A 265 -9.05 -5.59 -14.35
N ASP A 266 -9.59 -6.57 -15.06
CA ASP A 266 -10.23 -7.76 -14.50
C ASP A 266 -10.06 -8.92 -15.47
N THR A 267 -9.08 -9.79 -15.22
CA THR A 267 -8.78 -10.91 -16.13
C THR A 267 -9.87 -11.97 -16.18
N ARG A 268 -10.78 -11.96 -15.20
CA ARG A 268 -11.96 -12.87 -15.16
C ARG A 268 -13.01 -12.47 -16.18
N GLU A 269 -13.06 -11.18 -16.51
CA GLU A 269 -14.06 -10.56 -17.39
C GLU A 269 -13.47 -10.09 -18.73
N GLY A 270 -12.14 -10.12 -18.88
CA GLY A 270 -11.46 -9.60 -20.08
C GLY A 270 -11.41 -8.07 -20.14
N LEU A 271 -11.47 -7.40 -18.99
CA LEU A 271 -11.31 -5.96 -18.90
C LEU A 271 -9.83 -5.61 -18.82
N GLY A 272 -9.33 -4.79 -19.75
CA GLY A 272 -7.95 -4.29 -19.77
C GLY A 272 -6.88 -5.31 -20.17
N ALA A 273 -7.25 -6.59 -20.30
CA ALA A 273 -6.41 -7.69 -20.75
C ALA A 273 -7.28 -8.84 -21.27
N ASP A 274 -6.66 -9.86 -21.86
CA ASP A 274 -7.37 -11.08 -22.27
C ASP A 274 -8.08 -11.75 -21.09
N ARG A 275 -9.24 -12.36 -21.38
CA ARG A 275 -10.02 -13.11 -20.39
C ARG A 275 -9.36 -14.45 -20.06
N ARG A 276 -8.30 -14.43 -19.27
CA ARG A 276 -7.54 -15.61 -18.84
C ARG A 276 -6.75 -15.35 -17.57
N GLN A 277 -6.49 -16.42 -16.82
CA GLN A 277 -5.58 -16.36 -15.69
C GLN A 277 -4.16 -15.96 -16.14
N VAL A 278 -3.48 -15.21 -15.29
CA VAL A 278 -2.08 -14.81 -15.43
C VAL A 278 -1.21 -15.85 -14.74
N GLY A 279 -0.24 -16.39 -15.46
CA GLY A 279 0.66 -17.41 -14.94
C GLY A 279 2.00 -17.48 -15.68
N PRO A 280 2.78 -18.56 -15.48
CA PRO A 280 4.15 -18.66 -15.98
C PRO A 280 4.23 -18.39 -17.49
N GLY A 281 5.12 -17.48 -17.89
CA GLY A 281 5.31 -17.09 -19.28
C GLY A 281 4.23 -16.17 -19.87
N HIS A 282 3.29 -15.68 -19.06
CA HIS A 282 2.31 -14.69 -19.45
C HIS A 282 2.45 -13.39 -18.65
N GLU A 283 2.69 -12.31 -19.35
CA GLU A 283 2.67 -10.94 -18.83
C GLU A 283 1.41 -10.22 -19.31
N VAL A 284 0.83 -9.40 -18.44
CA VAL A 284 -0.25 -8.47 -18.77
C VAL A 284 0.37 -7.11 -19.06
N GLN A 285 0.17 -6.61 -20.29
CA GLN A 285 0.46 -5.23 -20.67
C GLN A 285 -0.79 -4.38 -20.45
N LEU A 286 -0.83 -3.68 -19.32
CA LEU A 286 -1.98 -2.88 -18.91
C LEU A 286 -1.80 -1.44 -19.38
N ALA A 287 -2.60 -1.02 -20.36
CA ALA A 287 -2.70 0.40 -20.75
C ALA A 287 -3.39 1.20 -19.63
N VAL A 288 -2.69 2.21 -19.08
CA VAL A 288 -3.20 3.04 -17.98
C VAL A 288 -3.46 4.46 -18.45
N GLY A 289 -2.45 5.12 -19.01
CA GLY A 289 -2.57 6.47 -19.59
C GLY A 289 -3.61 6.50 -20.70
N GLY A 290 -4.55 7.45 -20.63
CA GLY A 290 -5.65 7.56 -21.58
C GLY A 290 -6.83 6.61 -21.35
N SER A 291 -6.83 5.78 -20.30
CA SER A 291 -7.94 4.86 -19.95
C SER A 291 -9.26 5.55 -19.52
N GLY A 292 -9.33 6.89 -19.58
CA GLY A 292 -10.41 7.74 -19.07
C GLY A 292 -10.40 7.92 -17.54
N ALA A 293 -9.67 7.07 -16.80
CA ALA A 293 -9.44 7.23 -15.35
C ALA A 293 -8.16 8.03 -15.08
N VAL A 294 -7.19 7.86 -15.98
CA VAL A 294 -5.85 8.44 -15.91
C VAL A 294 -5.59 9.13 -17.26
N PRO A 295 -5.20 10.42 -17.28
CA PRO A 295 -4.87 11.12 -18.51
C PRO A 295 -3.56 10.60 -19.10
N SER A 296 -3.30 10.92 -20.37
CA SER A 296 -2.12 10.42 -21.10
C SER A 296 -0.80 11.04 -20.65
N ASP A 297 -0.85 12.19 -19.96
CA ASP A 297 0.30 12.91 -19.41
C ASP A 297 0.64 12.49 -17.97
N ALA A 298 -0.09 11.53 -17.40
CA ALA A 298 0.26 10.97 -16.10
C ALA A 298 1.64 10.29 -16.15
N THR A 299 2.42 10.45 -15.09
CA THR A 299 3.78 9.92 -14.97
C THR A 299 3.85 8.66 -14.10
N ALA A 300 2.87 8.50 -13.19
CA ALA A 300 2.72 7.35 -12.32
C ALA A 300 1.25 7.14 -11.95
N VAL A 301 0.90 5.91 -11.55
CA VAL A 301 -0.47 5.54 -11.14
C VAL A 301 -0.47 4.93 -9.73
N VAL A 302 -1.57 5.17 -9.01
CA VAL A 302 -1.89 4.52 -7.74
C VAL A 302 -2.99 3.49 -7.99
N LEU A 303 -2.66 2.21 -7.83
CA LEU A 303 -3.55 1.08 -8.05
C LEU A 303 -3.75 0.29 -6.76
N ASN A 304 -4.95 -0.19 -6.50
CA ASN A 304 -5.11 -1.39 -5.68
C ASN A 304 -5.08 -2.60 -6.61
N VAL A 305 -4.09 -3.49 -6.44
CA VAL A 305 -3.98 -4.71 -7.22
C VAL A 305 -4.41 -5.88 -6.36
N THR A 306 -5.32 -6.72 -6.86
CA THR A 306 -5.81 -7.92 -6.18
C THR A 306 -5.50 -9.15 -7.03
N ALA A 307 -4.93 -10.18 -6.40
CA ALA A 307 -4.81 -11.51 -6.97
C ALA A 307 -5.85 -12.45 -6.32
N THR A 308 -6.54 -13.25 -7.12
CA THR A 308 -7.52 -14.25 -6.66
C THR A 308 -7.38 -15.55 -7.43
N LEU A 309 -8.04 -16.62 -6.96
CA LEU A 309 -7.96 -17.96 -7.56
C LEU A 309 -6.51 -18.45 -7.73
N VAL A 310 -5.66 -18.10 -6.76
CA VAL A 310 -4.24 -18.43 -6.77
C VAL A 310 -4.05 -19.95 -6.64
N SER A 311 -3.36 -20.56 -7.61
CA SER A 311 -3.17 -22.01 -7.65
C SER A 311 -2.02 -22.53 -6.78
N ARG A 312 -0.94 -21.75 -6.63
CA ARG A 312 0.32 -22.11 -5.95
C ARG A 312 0.97 -20.88 -5.33
N HIS A 313 1.98 -21.07 -4.48
CA HIS A 313 2.81 -19.95 -4.04
C HIS A 313 3.48 -19.26 -5.24
N SER A 314 3.40 -17.93 -5.25
CA SER A 314 3.98 -17.08 -6.29
C SER A 314 4.08 -15.63 -5.78
N TYR A 315 4.30 -14.69 -6.68
CA TYR A 315 4.23 -13.27 -6.43
C TYR A 315 3.71 -12.55 -7.67
N VAL A 316 3.16 -11.35 -7.48
CA VAL A 316 2.85 -10.42 -8.58
C VAL A 316 3.90 -9.32 -8.59
N SER A 317 4.49 -9.09 -9.75
CA SER A 317 5.38 -7.95 -10.01
C SER A 317 4.66 -6.97 -10.92
N VAL A 318 4.78 -5.67 -10.63
CA VAL A 318 4.22 -4.57 -11.41
C VAL A 318 5.33 -3.56 -11.68
N TRP A 319 5.61 -3.27 -12.94
CA TRP A 319 6.68 -2.36 -13.35
C TRP A 319 6.32 -1.58 -14.62
N PRO A 320 7.08 -0.53 -14.99
CA PRO A 320 6.78 0.28 -16.16
C PRO A 320 6.94 -0.54 -17.45
N ALA A 321 5.98 -0.45 -18.36
CA ALA A 321 6.09 -1.14 -19.65
C ALA A 321 7.33 -0.67 -20.45
N GLY A 322 7.98 -1.59 -21.15
CA GLY A 322 9.22 -1.32 -21.89
C GLY A 322 10.50 -1.43 -21.06
N GLU A 323 10.40 -1.50 -19.73
CA GLU A 323 11.54 -1.75 -18.84
C GLU A 323 11.71 -3.26 -18.58
N ALA A 324 12.95 -3.67 -18.25
CA ALA A 324 13.24 -5.04 -17.84
C ALA A 324 12.60 -5.37 -16.48
N ASP A 325 12.26 -6.64 -16.26
CA ASP A 325 11.77 -7.13 -14.95
C ASP A 325 12.75 -6.71 -13.83
N PRO A 326 12.29 -5.91 -12.85
CA PRO A 326 13.16 -5.39 -11.80
C PRO A 326 13.53 -6.43 -10.72
N GLY A 327 12.95 -7.64 -10.75
CA GLY A 327 13.16 -8.65 -9.71
C GLY A 327 12.52 -8.31 -8.37
N THR A 328 11.52 -7.42 -8.37
CA THR A 328 10.78 -6.95 -7.19
C THR A 328 9.39 -7.56 -7.14
N SER A 329 8.78 -7.72 -5.97
CA SER A 329 7.40 -8.20 -5.82
C SER A 329 6.50 -7.16 -5.17
N ASN A 330 5.28 -6.99 -5.68
CA ASN A 330 4.24 -6.16 -5.10
C ASN A 330 3.28 -6.98 -4.22
N LEU A 331 2.93 -8.19 -4.65
CA LEU A 331 2.11 -9.13 -3.88
C LEU A 331 2.85 -10.45 -3.73
N ASN A 332 2.69 -11.14 -2.61
CA ASN A 332 3.15 -12.52 -2.44
C ASN A 332 1.93 -13.40 -2.20
N LEU A 333 1.81 -14.45 -3.02
CA LEU A 333 0.60 -15.21 -3.17
C LEU A 333 0.72 -16.57 -2.47
N ALA A 334 -0.35 -17.02 -1.84
CA ALA A 334 -0.49 -18.41 -1.39
C ALA A 334 -1.77 -19.05 -1.99
N PRO A 335 -1.80 -20.39 -2.13
CA PRO A 335 -2.93 -21.09 -2.72
C PRO A 335 -4.26 -20.77 -2.01
N GLY A 336 -5.33 -20.56 -2.79
CA GLY A 336 -6.67 -20.32 -2.25
C GLY A 336 -6.88 -18.94 -1.61
N GLN A 337 -5.89 -18.05 -1.65
CA GLN A 337 -6.04 -16.68 -1.16
C GLN A 337 -6.68 -15.76 -2.20
N THR A 338 -7.40 -14.77 -1.69
CA THR A 338 -7.61 -13.49 -2.38
C THR A 338 -6.88 -12.44 -1.56
N ILE A 339 -5.89 -11.78 -2.16
CA ILE A 339 -5.02 -10.82 -1.47
C ILE A 339 -4.85 -9.57 -2.33
N ALA A 340 -4.82 -8.42 -1.69
CA ALA A 340 -4.65 -7.13 -2.32
C ALA A 340 -3.48 -6.37 -1.69
N ASN A 341 -2.80 -5.56 -2.48
CA ASN A 341 -1.84 -4.57 -2.01
C ASN A 341 -1.96 -3.29 -2.85
N LEU A 342 -1.70 -2.15 -2.24
CA LEU A 342 -1.52 -0.89 -2.96
C LEU A 342 -0.22 -0.94 -3.77
N VAL A 343 -0.29 -0.44 -4.99
CA VAL A 343 0.84 -0.31 -5.92
C VAL A 343 0.90 1.12 -6.39
N ILE A 344 2.09 1.74 -6.24
CA ILE A 344 2.42 2.99 -6.91
C ILE A 344 3.53 2.66 -7.90
N CYS A 345 3.32 2.94 -9.19
CA CYS A 345 4.28 2.60 -10.22
C CYS A 345 4.39 3.73 -11.25
N ARG A 346 5.62 4.02 -11.66
CA ARG A 346 5.91 4.84 -12.85
C ARG A 346 5.20 4.22 -14.07
N LEU A 347 4.64 5.06 -14.93
CA LEU A 347 4.12 4.62 -16.22
C LEU A 347 5.28 4.53 -17.23
N GLY A 348 5.30 3.44 -17.99
CA GLY A 348 6.32 3.19 -19.02
C GLY A 348 5.85 3.59 -20.42
N ASP A 349 6.34 2.87 -21.41
CA ASP A 349 6.00 3.09 -22.82
C ASP A 349 4.48 3.14 -23.05
N GLY A 350 4.03 4.17 -23.77
CA GLY A 350 2.61 4.38 -24.06
C GLY A 350 1.72 4.64 -22.83
N GLY A 351 2.30 4.95 -21.67
CA GLY A 351 1.55 5.12 -20.43
C GLY A 351 1.07 3.78 -19.83
N ALA A 352 1.78 2.68 -20.09
CA ALA A 352 1.39 1.35 -19.67
C ALA A 352 2.26 0.77 -18.54
N LEU A 353 1.77 -0.33 -17.95
CA LEU A 353 2.46 -1.16 -16.97
C LEU A 353 2.56 -2.59 -17.47
N THR A 354 3.61 -3.29 -17.05
CA THR A 354 3.70 -4.74 -17.16
C THR A 354 3.40 -5.39 -15.80
N LEU A 355 2.53 -6.40 -15.80
CA LEU A 355 2.24 -7.23 -14.62
C LEU A 355 2.58 -8.69 -14.94
N ALA A 356 3.28 -9.36 -14.04
CA ALA A 356 3.61 -10.79 -14.19
C ALA A 356 3.40 -11.58 -12.90
N ASN A 357 3.12 -12.86 -13.09
CA ASN A 357 2.96 -13.85 -12.02
C ASN A 357 3.66 -15.16 -12.44
N PRO A 358 4.94 -15.35 -12.08
CA PRO A 358 5.78 -16.33 -12.76
C PRO A 358 5.65 -17.79 -12.30
N LEU A 359 5.05 -18.07 -11.13
CA LEU A 359 5.11 -19.40 -10.50
C LEU A 359 3.75 -20.09 -10.29
N ALA A 360 2.64 -19.38 -10.49
CA ALA A 360 1.28 -19.89 -10.27
C ALA A 360 0.33 -19.36 -11.34
N ASN A 361 -0.89 -19.89 -11.42
CA ASN A 361 -1.98 -19.21 -12.10
C ASN A 361 -2.78 -18.41 -11.07
N CYS A 362 -3.20 -17.20 -11.43
CA CYS A 362 -4.17 -16.41 -10.67
C CYS A 362 -4.93 -15.48 -11.61
N ASP A 363 -6.05 -14.95 -11.14
CA ASP A 363 -6.69 -13.81 -11.78
C ASP A 363 -6.21 -12.51 -11.14
N LEU A 364 -6.00 -11.48 -11.97
CA LEU A 364 -5.59 -10.16 -11.56
C LEU A 364 -6.72 -9.15 -11.76
N ILE A 365 -6.87 -8.29 -10.77
CA ILE A 365 -7.81 -7.17 -10.75
C ILE A 365 -7.02 -5.93 -10.37
N ALA A 366 -7.24 -4.80 -11.06
CA ALA A 366 -6.63 -3.53 -10.69
C ALA A 366 -7.64 -2.39 -10.72
N ASP A 367 -7.71 -1.66 -9.61
CA ASP A 367 -8.57 -0.51 -9.42
C ASP A 367 -7.71 0.76 -9.24
N VAL A 368 -7.91 1.79 -10.08
CA VAL A 368 -7.24 3.10 -10.00
C VAL A 368 -7.81 3.90 -8.84
N LEU A 369 -6.93 4.35 -7.94
CA LEU A 369 -7.25 5.22 -6.81
C LEU A 369 -6.75 6.67 -7.02
N GLY A 370 -5.86 6.86 -7.98
CA GLY A 370 -5.32 8.16 -8.36
C GLY A 370 -4.14 8.02 -9.30
N TYR A 371 -3.58 9.15 -9.71
CA TYR A 371 -2.38 9.22 -10.54
C TYR A 371 -1.56 10.45 -10.19
N PHE A 372 -0.30 10.45 -10.60
CA PHE A 372 0.61 11.57 -10.49
C PHE A 372 0.79 12.23 -11.86
N VAL A 373 0.76 13.57 -11.85
CA VAL A 373 0.93 14.46 -13.01
C VAL A 373 1.53 15.77 -12.53
N GLU A 374 2.19 16.54 -13.41
CA GLU A 374 2.90 17.78 -13.06
C GLU A 374 2.08 18.82 -12.26
#